data_AF-A0AAD9Z031-F1
#
_entry.id   AF-A0AAD9Z031-F1
#
_cell.length_a   1.000
_cell.length_b   1.000
_cell.length_c   1.000
_cell.angle_alpha   90.00
_cell.angle_beta   90.00
_cell.angle_gamma   90.00
#
_symmetry.space_group_name_H-M   'P 1'
#
loop_
_entity.id
_entity.type
_entity.pdbx_description
1 polymer ?
#
loop_
_entity_poly.entity_id
_entity_poly.type
_entity_poly.pdbx_seq_one_letter_code
_entity_poly.pdbx_strand_id
1 'polypeptide(L)'
;MTRMDTTIEDDAPPDRALIGKPPNHWLYSSSPPTFDLTRPSPPAYALPSPKTSIALSTFTKPILISPPKSALVIIDMQNFFLSTYLGRPADGAGNKAGQRLLETAIPAARKAGIRIIWLNWGLTDEEIEDMPPCTRRAFGFEAVLERVGNKKSLPAIDAHGVNQAAAEQFEQDKNGVLEELTENGKPKRIYQGLGSEIGPVMIENGKTVDAGRLLMRDTWNAALPPALDAAYKEGQKIEHKSDVWIHKNRMSGLWGNATPCTEYLEKEGITTLLFAGVNTDQCVGGSLQDAFTKGWDCILMKDACGTTSPDFASDCVEFNCARTWGFVTDCDGLEKGVQGMLDAK
;
A
#
# COMPACT_ATOMS: atom_id res chain seq x y z
N MET A 1 -47.92 31.59 19.46
CA MET A 1 -47.01 30.44 19.26
C MET A 1 -45.70 30.98 18.77
N THR A 2 -44.77 31.17 19.70
CA THR A 2 -43.45 31.77 19.49
C THR A 2 -42.62 30.83 18.63
N ARG A 3 -42.13 31.33 17.48
CA ARG A 3 -41.14 30.65 16.65
C ARG A 3 -39.89 30.48 17.54
N MET A 4 -39.53 29.24 17.86
CA MET A 4 -38.22 28.96 18.43
C MET A 4 -37.20 29.16 17.31
N ASP A 5 -36.58 30.33 17.29
CA ASP A 5 -35.27 30.51 16.66
C ASP A 5 -34.32 29.54 17.37
N THR A 6 -34.01 28.44 16.68
CA THR A 6 -32.83 27.64 16.99
C THR A 6 -31.70 28.26 16.18
N THR A 7 -31.10 29.30 16.74
CA THR A 7 -29.74 29.67 16.37
C THR A 7 -28.87 28.47 16.70
N ILE A 8 -28.59 27.64 15.69
CA ILE A 8 -27.37 26.85 15.68
C ILE A 8 -26.27 27.91 15.73
N GLU A 9 -25.67 28.12 16.90
CA GLU A 9 -24.42 28.87 16.98
C GLU A 9 -23.48 28.23 15.96
N ASP A 10 -23.11 29.01 14.95
CA ASP A 10 -22.29 28.56 13.84
C ASP A 10 -20.89 28.33 14.41
N ASP A 11 -20.67 27.11 14.91
CA ASP A 11 -19.45 26.64 15.57
C ASP A 11 -18.23 26.66 14.61
N ALA A 12 -18.40 27.05 13.34
CA ALA A 12 -17.31 27.19 12.39
C ALA A 12 -16.43 28.42 12.73
N PRO A 13 -15.09 28.33 12.64
CA PRO A 13 -14.22 29.49 12.74
C PRO A 13 -14.62 30.55 11.71
N PRO A 14 -14.61 31.87 12.02
CA PRO A 14 -15.10 32.91 11.11
C PRO A 14 -14.40 32.94 9.75
N ASP A 15 -13.19 32.40 9.63
CA ASP A 15 -12.38 32.37 8.40
C ASP A 15 -12.19 30.96 7.79
N ARG A 16 -12.84 29.92 8.33
CA ARG A 16 -12.70 28.55 7.85
C ARG A 16 -14.03 27.82 7.78
N ALA A 17 -14.27 27.16 6.65
CA ALA A 17 -15.43 26.30 6.50
C ALA A 17 -15.21 24.96 7.21
N LEU A 18 -16.17 24.51 8.01
CA LEU A 18 -16.24 23.16 8.54
C LEU A 18 -16.82 22.21 7.48
N ILE A 19 -16.08 21.16 7.15
CA ILE A 19 -16.51 20.11 6.21
C ILE A 19 -16.75 18.84 7.03
N GLY A 20 -17.98 18.31 7.00
CA GLY A 20 -18.37 17.15 7.81
C GLY A 20 -18.75 17.54 9.25
N LYS A 21 -18.70 16.58 10.18
CA LYS A 21 -18.99 16.79 11.60
C LYS A 21 -18.12 15.89 12.48
N PRO A 22 -17.80 16.28 13.73
CA PRO A 22 -17.05 15.42 14.64
C PRO A 22 -17.63 14.00 14.75
N PRO A 23 -16.79 12.95 14.85
CA PRO A 23 -15.32 13.02 14.85
C PRO A 23 -14.71 13.11 13.43
N ASN A 24 -15.51 12.96 12.37
CA ASN A 24 -15.04 12.96 10.98
C ASN A 24 -15.33 14.31 10.29
N HIS A 25 -14.50 15.31 10.58
CA HIS A 25 -14.52 16.62 9.94
C HIS A 25 -13.14 17.10 9.49
N TRP A 26 -13.13 18.02 8.53
CA TRP A 26 -11.97 18.84 8.13
C TRP A 26 -12.33 20.33 8.28
N LEU A 27 -11.31 21.18 8.30
CA LEU A 27 -11.49 22.62 8.11
C LEU A 27 -10.87 23.05 6.78
N TYR A 28 -11.48 24.01 6.10
CA TYR A 28 -10.94 24.58 4.87
C TYR A 28 -10.76 26.08 5.01
N SER A 29 -9.54 26.57 4.75
CA SER A 29 -9.26 28.00 4.59
C SER A 29 -9.21 28.35 3.11
N SER A 30 -9.76 29.51 2.74
CA SER A 30 -9.69 30.04 1.37
C SER A 30 -8.45 30.92 1.13
N SER A 31 -7.78 31.38 2.19
CA SER A 31 -6.67 32.35 2.10
C SER A 31 -5.59 32.10 3.17
N PRO A 32 -4.51 31.37 2.84
CA PRO A 32 -4.32 30.63 1.59
C PRO A 32 -5.25 29.38 1.51
N PRO A 33 -5.58 28.88 0.30
CA PRO A 33 -6.32 27.64 0.13
C PRO A 33 -5.62 26.45 0.80
N THR A 34 -6.21 25.87 1.85
CA THR A 34 -5.62 24.74 2.59
C THR A 34 -6.70 23.91 3.29
N PHE A 35 -6.58 22.58 3.22
CA PHE A 35 -7.37 21.67 4.04
C PHE A 35 -6.62 21.30 5.31
N ASP A 36 -7.29 21.42 6.46
CA ASP A 36 -6.79 20.97 7.75
C ASP A 36 -7.48 19.64 8.11
N LEU A 37 -6.68 18.58 8.04
CA LEU A 37 -7.07 17.19 8.33
C LEU A 37 -6.70 16.80 9.76
N THR A 38 -6.23 17.74 10.61
CA THR A 38 -5.76 17.42 11.97
C THR A 38 -6.90 17.14 12.95
N ARG A 39 -8.14 17.47 12.55
CA ARG A 39 -9.39 17.28 13.31
C ARG A 39 -9.31 17.93 14.69
N PRO A 40 -9.12 19.27 14.78
CA PRO A 40 -9.13 19.96 16.07
C PRO A 40 -10.52 19.84 16.71
N SER A 41 -10.56 19.73 18.04
CA SER A 41 -11.80 19.55 18.79
C SER A 41 -12.63 20.85 18.86
N PRO A 42 -13.97 20.77 18.82
CA PRO A 42 -14.84 21.90 19.15
C PRO A 42 -14.71 22.31 20.63
N PRO A 43 -15.10 23.55 21.00
CA PRO A 43 -15.65 24.61 20.15
C PRO A 43 -14.57 25.50 19.50
N ALA A 44 -13.30 25.35 19.90
CA ALA A 44 -12.25 26.28 19.49
C ALA A 44 -11.75 26.08 18.06
N TYR A 45 -11.85 24.86 17.52
CA TYR A 45 -11.35 24.49 16.18
C TYR A 45 -9.96 25.10 15.91
N ALA A 46 -9.09 25.13 16.93
CA ALA A 46 -7.88 25.92 16.91
C ALA A 46 -6.99 25.57 15.71
N LEU A 47 -6.30 26.57 15.15
CA LEU A 47 -5.31 26.30 14.12
C LEU A 47 -4.26 25.35 14.68
N PRO A 48 -3.92 24.27 13.95
CA PRO A 48 -2.87 23.38 14.39
C PRO A 48 -1.54 24.15 14.43
N SER A 49 -0.78 23.95 15.51
CA SER A 49 0.53 24.59 15.64
C SER A 49 1.49 24.00 14.61
N PRO A 50 2.29 24.84 13.91
CA PRO A 50 3.36 24.35 13.03
C PRO A 50 4.34 23.40 13.73
N LYS A 51 4.45 23.43 15.06
CA LYS A 51 5.28 22.52 15.87
C LYS A 51 4.71 21.10 15.97
N THR A 52 3.43 20.92 15.66
CA THR A 52 2.64 19.70 15.93
C THR A 52 1.86 19.19 14.71
N SER A 53 2.00 19.85 13.57
CA SER A 53 1.35 19.47 12.30
C SER A 53 2.32 19.58 11.14
N ILE A 54 2.15 18.71 10.16
CA ILE A 54 2.93 18.70 8.93
C ILE A 54 2.11 19.36 7.84
N ALA A 55 2.70 20.36 7.18
CA ALA A 55 2.15 20.94 5.96
C ALA A 55 2.69 20.18 4.75
N LEU A 56 1.80 19.54 3.99
CA LEU A 56 2.15 18.81 2.78
C LEU A 56 1.70 19.59 1.55
N SER A 57 2.64 19.80 0.62
CA SER A 57 2.29 20.17 -0.75
C SER A 57 1.69 18.95 -1.44
N THR A 58 0.56 19.13 -2.10
CA THR A 58 -0.10 18.07 -2.88
C THR A 58 -0.31 18.53 -4.31
N PHE A 59 -0.64 17.60 -5.20
CA PHE A 59 -0.91 17.89 -6.61
C PHE A 59 -2.11 18.83 -6.84
N THR A 60 -3.01 18.96 -5.86
CA THR A 60 -4.20 19.81 -5.96
C THR A 60 -4.18 20.99 -4.99
N LYS A 61 -4.21 20.71 -3.68
CA LYS A 61 -4.26 21.73 -2.62
C LYS A 61 -3.39 21.33 -1.43
N PRO A 62 -2.67 22.26 -0.80
CA PRO A 62 -1.94 21.97 0.43
C PRO A 62 -2.86 21.41 1.51
N ILE A 63 -2.31 20.50 2.33
CA ILE A 63 -3.01 19.90 3.45
C ILE A 63 -2.17 19.98 4.73
N LEU A 64 -2.84 20.03 5.87
CA LEU A 64 -2.24 19.88 7.19
C LEU A 64 -2.63 18.52 7.79
N ILE A 65 -1.65 17.75 8.23
CA ILE A 65 -1.87 16.46 8.88
C ILE A 65 -1.27 16.43 10.28
N SER A 66 -1.85 15.60 11.15
CA SER A 66 -1.37 15.40 12.51
C SER A 66 -0.52 14.11 12.57
N PRO A 67 0.79 14.19 12.85
CA PRO A 67 1.64 13.00 12.95
C PRO A 67 1.11 11.88 13.86
N PRO A 68 0.63 12.14 15.10
CA PRO A 68 0.15 11.06 15.98
C PRO A 68 -1.13 10.38 15.49
N LYS A 69 -1.88 11.00 14.57
CA LYS A 69 -3.09 10.44 13.93
C LYS A 69 -2.83 9.94 12.51
N SER A 70 -1.56 9.91 12.08
CA SER A 70 -1.15 9.55 10.72
C SER A 70 -0.38 8.23 10.71
N ALA A 71 -0.53 7.45 9.64
CA ALA A 71 0.29 6.28 9.38
C ALA A 71 0.82 6.24 7.94
N LEU A 72 2.09 5.87 7.77
CA LEU A 72 2.67 5.43 6.51
C LEU A 72 2.40 3.93 6.36
N VAL A 73 1.54 3.58 5.40
CA VAL A 73 1.15 2.20 5.09
C VAL A 73 1.96 1.72 3.90
N ILE A 74 2.95 0.86 4.16
CA ILE A 74 3.86 0.27 3.18
C ILE A 74 3.31 -1.09 2.76
N ILE A 75 2.88 -1.20 1.50
CA ILE A 75 2.12 -2.35 1.00
C ILE A 75 2.98 -3.29 0.17
N ASP A 76 2.96 -4.57 0.54
CA ASP A 76 3.46 -5.73 -0.23
C ASP A 76 4.88 -5.58 -0.81
N MET A 77 5.79 -4.95 -0.07
CA MET A 77 7.19 -4.80 -0.49
C MET A 77 8.01 -6.09 -0.30
N GLN A 78 7.48 -7.22 -0.78
CA GLN A 78 7.95 -8.59 -0.55
C GLN A 78 8.77 -9.10 -1.75
N ASN A 79 9.61 -10.12 -1.53
CA ASN A 79 10.45 -10.74 -2.55
C ASN A 79 9.65 -11.15 -3.80
N PHE A 80 8.43 -11.67 -3.63
CA PHE A 80 7.57 -12.04 -4.76
C PHE A 80 7.29 -10.89 -5.74
N PHE A 81 7.20 -9.66 -5.23
CA PHE A 81 6.90 -8.48 -6.04
C PHE A 81 8.15 -7.73 -6.50
N LEU A 82 9.29 -7.91 -5.81
CA LEU A 82 10.47 -7.08 -6.03
C LEU A 82 11.73 -7.83 -6.48
N SER A 83 11.82 -9.14 -6.21
CA SER A 83 13.06 -9.90 -6.39
C SER A 83 13.35 -10.20 -7.85
N THR A 84 14.57 -9.88 -8.29
CA THR A 84 15.11 -10.27 -9.60
C THR A 84 15.17 -11.78 -9.77
N TYR A 85 15.34 -12.53 -8.68
CA TYR A 85 15.36 -14.00 -8.69
C TYR A 85 13.98 -14.61 -8.96
N LEU A 86 12.91 -13.82 -8.84
CA LEU A 86 11.55 -14.18 -9.27
C LEU A 86 11.14 -13.40 -10.53
N GLY A 87 12.12 -12.90 -11.27
CA GLY A 87 11.94 -12.29 -12.57
C GLY A 87 11.46 -10.83 -12.57
N ARG A 88 11.70 -10.10 -11.47
CA ARG A 88 11.39 -8.67 -11.39
C ARG A 88 12.56 -7.83 -11.90
N PRO A 89 12.35 -6.74 -12.65
CA PRO A 89 13.44 -5.87 -13.05
C PRO A 89 14.08 -5.19 -11.82
N ALA A 90 15.41 -5.21 -11.74
CA ALA A 90 16.16 -4.61 -10.64
C ALA A 90 15.91 -3.09 -10.53
N ASP A 91 15.72 -2.44 -11.68
CA ASP A 91 15.39 -1.02 -11.82
C ASP A 91 13.90 -0.77 -12.11
N GLY A 92 13.06 -1.77 -11.87
CA GLY A 92 11.61 -1.67 -12.04
C GLY A 92 10.97 -0.67 -11.07
N ALA A 93 9.76 -0.21 -11.39
CA ALA A 93 9.05 0.80 -10.59
C ALA A 93 8.90 0.40 -9.11
N GLY A 94 8.65 -0.88 -8.81
CA GLY A 94 8.59 -1.37 -7.43
C GLY A 94 9.92 -1.26 -6.68
N ASN A 95 11.05 -1.58 -7.31
CA ASN A 95 12.36 -1.44 -6.68
C ASN A 95 12.74 0.05 -6.48
N LYS A 96 12.42 0.91 -7.45
CA LYS A 96 12.56 2.37 -7.31
C LYS A 96 11.71 2.92 -6.15
N ALA A 97 10.47 2.48 -6.02
CA ALA A 97 9.61 2.82 -4.88
C ALA A 97 10.23 2.38 -3.54
N GLY A 98 10.82 1.18 -3.49
CA GLY A 98 11.56 0.69 -2.32
C GLY A 98 12.75 1.56 -1.95
N GLN A 99 13.50 2.07 -2.92
CA GLN A 99 14.60 3.01 -2.68
C GLN A 99 14.08 4.32 -2.09
N ARG A 100 13.02 4.91 -2.66
CA ARG A 100 12.39 6.15 -2.15
C ARG A 100 11.83 5.98 -0.73
N LEU A 101 11.31 4.80 -0.40
CA LEU A 101 10.90 4.47 0.97
C LEU A 101 12.08 4.50 1.94
N LEU A 102 13.17 3.80 1.60
CA LEU A 102 14.37 3.67 2.44
C LEU A 102 15.10 4.99 2.63
N GLU A 103 15.29 5.74 1.56
CA GLU A 103 16.08 6.97 1.55
C GLU A 103 15.34 8.15 2.20
N THR A 104 14.01 8.21 2.05
CA THR A 104 13.27 9.44 2.35
C THR A 104 12.04 9.19 3.23
N ALA A 105 11.05 8.42 2.77
CA ALA A 105 9.75 8.36 3.46
C ALA A 105 9.81 7.72 4.86
N ILE A 106 10.52 6.58 5.00
CA ILE A 106 10.67 5.91 6.30
C ILE A 106 11.42 6.81 7.30
N PRO A 107 12.60 7.38 6.96
CA PRO A 107 13.28 8.34 7.83
C PRO A 107 12.41 9.55 8.22
N ALA A 108 11.71 10.15 7.26
CA ALA A 108 10.86 11.32 7.52
C ALA A 108 9.68 10.98 8.44
N ALA A 109 8.98 9.87 8.18
CA ALA A 109 7.87 9.41 9.01
C ALA A 109 8.30 9.15 10.46
N ARG A 110 9.43 8.46 10.66
CA ARG A 110 9.98 8.18 12.00
C ARG A 110 10.38 9.45 12.75
N LYS A 111 11.07 10.40 12.08
CA LYS A 111 11.43 11.70 12.67
C LYS A 111 10.21 12.49 13.15
N ALA A 112 9.09 12.38 12.44
CA ALA A 112 7.84 13.04 12.79
C ALA A 112 6.99 12.31 13.83
N GLY A 113 7.30 11.04 14.14
CA GLY A 113 6.45 10.18 14.98
C GLY A 113 5.19 9.67 14.27
N ILE A 114 5.19 9.62 12.93
CA ILE A 114 4.15 8.96 12.13
C ILE A 114 4.30 7.44 12.31
N ARG A 115 3.18 6.72 12.53
CA ARG A 115 3.21 5.26 12.64
C ARG A 115 3.59 4.65 11.28
N ILE A 116 4.48 3.66 11.26
CA ILE A 116 4.73 2.86 10.06
C ILE A 116 4.04 1.49 10.19
N ILE A 117 3.26 1.13 9.17
CA ILE A 117 2.56 -0.15 9.06
C ILE A 117 3.07 -0.86 7.81
N TRP A 118 3.66 -2.03 8.01
CA TRP A 118 4.06 -2.96 6.96
C TRP A 118 2.89 -3.90 6.70
N LEU A 119 2.09 -3.59 5.67
CA LEU A 119 0.84 -4.26 5.33
C LEU A 119 1.08 -5.21 4.16
N ASN A 120 1.29 -6.48 4.47
CA ASN A 120 1.82 -7.44 3.50
C ASN A 120 0.89 -8.64 3.32
N TRP A 121 0.88 -9.21 2.11
CA TRP A 121 0.31 -10.53 1.92
C TRP A 121 0.94 -11.54 2.89
N GLY A 122 0.10 -12.37 3.51
CA GLY A 122 0.58 -13.48 4.32
C GLY A 122 -0.56 -14.40 4.65
N LEU A 123 -0.64 -15.48 3.89
CA LEU A 123 -1.76 -16.39 3.88
C LEU A 123 -1.53 -17.58 4.81
N THR A 124 -2.62 -18.01 5.43
CA THR A 124 -2.76 -19.30 6.10
C THR A 124 -3.49 -20.29 5.18
N ASP A 125 -3.47 -21.57 5.53
CA ASP A 125 -4.19 -22.59 4.76
C ASP A 125 -5.71 -22.35 4.75
N GLU A 126 -6.29 -21.99 5.90
CA GLU A 126 -7.70 -21.61 6.02
C GLU A 126 -8.05 -20.43 5.08
N GLU A 127 -7.21 -19.40 5.02
CA GLU A 127 -7.46 -18.26 4.14
C GLU A 127 -7.37 -18.61 2.65
N ILE A 128 -6.58 -19.63 2.28
CA ILE A 128 -6.53 -20.16 0.90
C ILE A 128 -7.80 -20.93 0.56
N GLU A 129 -8.29 -21.74 1.49
CA GLU A 129 -9.54 -22.50 1.34
C GLU A 129 -10.74 -21.56 1.15
N ASP A 130 -10.79 -20.48 1.94
CA ASP A 130 -11.86 -19.48 1.90
C ASP A 130 -11.65 -18.40 0.81
N MET A 131 -10.57 -18.48 0.03
CA MET A 131 -10.22 -17.43 -0.94
C MET A 131 -11.22 -17.40 -2.11
N PRO A 132 -11.86 -16.24 -2.38
CA PRO A 132 -12.77 -16.10 -3.50
C PRO A 132 -12.09 -16.41 -4.84
N PRO A 133 -12.79 -17.07 -5.77
CA PRO A 133 -12.22 -17.43 -7.07
C PRO A 133 -11.66 -16.23 -7.86
N CYS A 134 -12.28 -15.05 -7.74
CA CYS A 134 -11.80 -13.84 -8.40
C CYS A 134 -10.42 -13.40 -7.88
N THR A 135 -10.16 -13.52 -6.58
CA THR A 135 -8.86 -13.22 -5.99
C THR A 135 -7.83 -14.30 -6.35
N ARG A 136 -8.22 -15.59 -6.30
CA ARG A 136 -7.33 -16.68 -6.73
C ARG A 136 -6.91 -16.50 -8.19
N ARG A 137 -7.87 -16.20 -9.07
CA ARG A 137 -7.63 -15.97 -10.49
C ARG A 137 -6.62 -14.85 -10.75
N ALA A 138 -6.61 -13.79 -9.94
CA ALA A 138 -5.66 -12.69 -10.11
C ALA A 138 -4.20 -13.12 -9.96
N PHE A 139 -3.92 -14.24 -9.29
CA PHE A 139 -2.58 -14.82 -9.21
C PHE A 139 -2.42 -16.04 -10.13
N GLY A 140 -3.39 -16.33 -11.00
CA GLY A 140 -3.46 -17.57 -11.75
C GLY A 140 -3.83 -18.77 -10.88
N PHE A 141 -4.19 -19.87 -11.53
CA PHE A 141 -4.48 -21.14 -10.86
C PHE A 141 -4.19 -22.31 -11.79
N GLU A 142 -3.96 -23.48 -11.19
CA GLU A 142 -4.03 -24.78 -11.83
C GLU A 142 -5.03 -25.66 -11.05
N ALA A 143 -6.01 -26.22 -11.75
CA ALA A 143 -7.02 -27.10 -11.15
C ALA A 143 -7.13 -28.40 -11.94
N VAL A 144 -7.07 -29.53 -11.23
CA VAL A 144 -7.35 -30.84 -11.83
C VAL A 144 -8.86 -31.01 -11.92
N LEU A 145 -9.41 -31.07 -13.12
CA LEU A 145 -10.84 -31.31 -13.31
C LEU A 145 -11.19 -32.72 -12.82
N GLU A 146 -12.26 -32.86 -12.04
CA GLU A 146 -12.82 -34.17 -11.71
C GLU A 146 -13.19 -34.91 -13.00
N ARG A 147 -12.93 -36.23 -13.04
CA ARG A 147 -13.19 -37.04 -14.23
C ARG A 147 -14.69 -37.08 -14.52
N VAL A 148 -15.09 -36.52 -15.66
CA VAL A 148 -16.39 -36.82 -16.27
C VAL A 148 -16.20 -37.97 -17.27
N GLY A 149 -16.46 -39.20 -16.83
CA GLY A 149 -16.34 -40.43 -17.64
C GLY A 149 -14.91 -40.97 -17.82
N ASN A 150 -14.67 -41.72 -18.90
CA ASN A 150 -13.39 -42.43 -19.15
C ASN A 150 -12.28 -41.57 -19.79
N LYS A 151 -12.43 -40.24 -19.88
CA LYS A 151 -11.40 -39.35 -20.44
C LYS A 151 -10.49 -38.83 -19.32
N LYS A 152 -9.16 -38.87 -19.54
CA LYS A 152 -8.21 -38.13 -18.70
C LYS A 152 -8.58 -36.64 -18.77
N SER A 153 -8.88 -36.03 -17.64
CA SER A 153 -9.04 -34.58 -17.53
C SER A 153 -7.68 -33.91 -17.71
N LEU A 154 -7.61 -32.92 -18.60
CA LEU A 154 -6.50 -31.98 -18.64
C LEU A 154 -6.66 -30.97 -17.50
N PRO A 155 -5.57 -30.46 -16.89
CA PRO A 155 -5.68 -29.40 -15.91
C PRO A 155 -6.27 -28.13 -16.55
N ALA A 156 -7.15 -27.46 -15.82
CA ALA A 156 -7.62 -26.12 -16.17
C ALA A 156 -6.60 -25.12 -15.63
N ILE A 157 -6.07 -24.25 -16.52
CA ILE A 157 -4.96 -23.37 -16.18
C ILE A 157 -5.22 -21.93 -16.66
N ASP A 158 -5.12 -20.94 -15.76
CA ASP A 158 -5.16 -19.51 -16.11
C ASP A 158 -3.84 -18.83 -15.67
N ALA A 159 -3.16 -18.15 -16.61
CA ALA A 159 -1.87 -17.47 -16.42
C ALA A 159 -2.03 -15.96 -16.22
N HIS A 160 -3.22 -15.43 -16.52
CA HIS A 160 -3.46 -14.01 -16.53
C HIS A 160 -3.57 -13.51 -15.10
N GLY A 161 -2.78 -12.49 -14.74
CA GLY A 161 -2.71 -12.04 -13.36
C GLY A 161 -1.55 -11.10 -13.06
N VAL A 162 -1.26 -10.91 -11.78
CA VAL A 162 -0.23 -9.97 -11.24
C VAL A 162 1.16 -10.17 -11.86
N ASN A 163 1.41 -11.33 -12.48
CA ASN A 163 2.70 -11.70 -13.08
C ASN A 163 2.81 -11.60 -14.60
N GLN A 164 1.74 -11.24 -15.33
CA GLN A 164 1.76 -11.31 -16.79
C GLN A 164 2.88 -10.46 -17.41
N ALA A 165 3.16 -9.28 -16.84
CA ALA A 165 4.21 -8.38 -17.33
C ALA A 165 5.64 -8.91 -17.15
N ALA A 166 5.92 -9.73 -16.13
CA ALA A 166 7.24 -10.34 -15.98
C ALA A 166 7.50 -11.34 -17.10
N ALA A 167 6.52 -12.20 -17.41
CA ALA A 167 6.62 -13.18 -18.48
C ALA A 167 6.81 -12.53 -19.87
N GLU A 168 6.21 -11.37 -20.13
CA GLU A 168 6.31 -10.63 -21.40
C GLU A 168 7.68 -9.94 -21.61
N GLN A 169 8.34 -9.49 -20.53
CA GLN A 169 9.70 -8.90 -20.62
C GLN A 169 10.78 -9.95 -20.89
N PHE A 170 10.62 -11.19 -20.40
CA PHE A 170 11.57 -12.28 -20.64
C PHE A 170 11.62 -12.76 -22.09
N GLU A 171 10.56 -12.58 -22.88
CA GLU A 171 10.58 -12.92 -24.32
C GLU A 171 11.44 -11.96 -25.17
N GLN A 172 11.78 -10.78 -24.65
CA GLN A 172 12.49 -9.75 -25.42
C GLN A 172 14.02 -9.78 -25.27
N ASP A 173 14.57 -10.37 -24.20
CA ASP A 173 16.01 -10.38 -23.94
C ASP A 173 16.72 -11.58 -24.60
N LYS A 174 17.00 -11.47 -25.90
CA LYS A 174 17.49 -12.58 -26.74
C LYS A 174 18.95 -12.99 -26.54
N ASN A 175 19.72 -12.41 -25.61
CA ASN A 175 21.18 -12.51 -25.64
C ASN A 175 21.89 -12.95 -24.33
N GLY A 176 21.21 -13.53 -23.34
CA GLY A 176 21.90 -13.79 -22.06
C GLY A 176 21.35 -14.91 -21.18
N VAL A 177 21.36 -16.15 -21.68
CA VAL A 177 21.29 -17.43 -20.94
C VAL A 177 20.12 -17.57 -19.96
N LEU A 178 19.02 -18.19 -20.42
CA LEU A 178 18.03 -18.92 -19.59
C LEU A 178 17.31 -19.96 -20.48
N GLU A 179 18.02 -21.04 -20.86
CA GLU A 179 17.49 -22.11 -21.72
C GLU A 179 16.40 -23.00 -21.06
N GLU A 180 15.99 -22.73 -19.81
CA GLU A 180 15.02 -23.58 -19.08
C GLU A 180 13.69 -22.90 -18.70
N LEU A 181 13.40 -21.70 -19.19
CA LEU A 181 12.16 -20.96 -18.86
C LEU A 181 11.15 -20.91 -20.01
N THR A 182 11.22 -21.79 -21.00
CA THR A 182 10.12 -21.95 -21.96
C THR A 182 9.70 -23.41 -22.05
N GLU A 183 8.40 -23.67 -21.97
CA GLU A 183 7.81 -24.96 -22.31
C GLU A 183 6.95 -24.76 -23.56
N ASN A 184 7.31 -25.42 -24.66
CA ASN A 184 6.65 -25.28 -25.96
C ASN A 184 6.61 -23.84 -26.51
N GLY A 185 7.65 -23.04 -26.26
CA GLY A 185 7.76 -21.66 -26.76
C GLY A 185 6.86 -20.65 -26.05
N LYS A 186 6.36 -20.99 -24.86
CA LYS A 186 5.69 -20.06 -23.94
C LYS A 186 6.51 -19.91 -22.65
N PRO A 187 6.53 -18.73 -22.01
CA PRO A 187 7.21 -18.53 -20.75
C PRO A 187 6.72 -19.56 -19.72
N LYS A 188 7.65 -20.29 -19.12
CA LYS A 188 7.41 -21.27 -18.07
C LYS A 188 6.94 -20.51 -16.84
N ARG A 189 5.75 -20.86 -16.34
CA ARG A 189 5.18 -20.23 -15.16
C ARG A 189 6.05 -20.50 -13.94
N ILE A 190 6.21 -19.49 -13.08
CA ILE A 190 6.99 -19.61 -11.85
C ILE A 190 6.19 -20.34 -10.75
N TYR A 191 4.84 -20.40 -10.84
CA TYR A 191 3.97 -20.99 -9.80
C TYR A 191 2.54 -21.31 -10.31
N GLN A 192 1.78 -22.07 -9.51
CA GLN A 192 0.44 -22.62 -9.84
C GLN A 192 -0.75 -21.93 -9.15
N GLY A 193 -0.53 -20.73 -8.63
CA GLY A 193 -1.50 -19.92 -7.89
C GLY A 193 -1.16 -19.76 -6.41
N LEU A 194 -1.99 -18.99 -5.68
CA LEU A 194 -1.80 -18.75 -4.24
C LEU A 194 -1.68 -20.06 -3.45
N GLY A 195 -0.74 -20.10 -2.51
CA GLY A 195 -0.51 -21.29 -1.67
C GLY A 195 0.16 -22.47 -2.36
N SER A 196 0.51 -22.38 -3.65
CA SER A 196 1.24 -23.43 -4.36
C SER A 196 2.75 -23.29 -4.16
N GLU A 197 3.49 -24.39 -4.22
CA GLU A 197 4.96 -24.35 -4.14
C GLU A 197 5.55 -23.56 -5.31
N ILE A 198 6.47 -22.63 -5.00
CA ILE A 198 7.32 -21.98 -6.01
C ILE A 198 8.53 -22.88 -6.33
N GLY A 199 9.03 -23.60 -5.34
CA GLY A 199 10.21 -24.45 -5.46
C GLY A 199 11.53 -23.71 -5.24
N PRO A 200 12.67 -24.37 -5.52
CA PRO A 200 13.99 -23.81 -5.27
C PRO A 200 14.30 -22.63 -6.21
N VAL A 201 14.84 -21.56 -5.63
CA VAL A 201 15.29 -20.36 -6.36
C VAL A 201 16.79 -20.17 -6.13
N MET A 202 17.56 -20.08 -7.21
CA MET A 202 18.98 -19.75 -7.12
C MET A 202 19.16 -18.24 -6.92
N ILE A 203 19.85 -17.88 -5.85
CA ILE A 203 20.22 -16.51 -5.50
C ILE A 203 21.73 -16.29 -5.70
N GLU A 204 22.20 -15.07 -5.43
CA GLU A 204 23.62 -14.68 -5.48
C GLU A 204 24.58 -15.74 -4.91
N ASN A 205 25.73 -15.87 -5.57
CA ASN A 205 26.82 -16.82 -5.24
C ASN A 205 26.45 -18.31 -5.41
N GLY A 206 25.46 -18.63 -6.25
CA GLY A 206 25.07 -20.01 -6.54
C GLY A 206 24.38 -20.72 -5.38
N LYS A 207 23.92 -19.97 -4.37
CA LYS A 207 23.15 -20.51 -3.26
C LYS A 207 21.71 -20.71 -3.69
N THR A 208 21.13 -21.84 -3.34
CA THR A 208 19.69 -22.08 -3.54
C THR A 208 18.94 -21.79 -2.25
N VAL A 209 17.81 -21.09 -2.35
CA VAL A 209 16.84 -20.91 -1.27
C VAL A 209 15.55 -21.63 -1.62
N ASP A 210 14.88 -22.16 -0.60
CA ASP A 210 13.50 -22.59 -0.73
C ASP A 210 12.62 -21.34 -0.73
N ALA A 211 11.98 -21.05 -1.87
CA ALA A 211 11.08 -19.90 -1.97
C ALA A 211 9.79 -20.10 -1.17
N GLY A 212 9.44 -21.36 -0.86
CA GLY A 212 8.23 -21.79 -0.18
C GLY A 212 6.96 -21.61 -1.02
N ARG A 213 5.83 -21.79 -0.36
CA ARG A 213 4.49 -21.63 -0.93
C ARG A 213 4.14 -20.16 -1.16
N LEU A 214 3.54 -19.88 -2.32
CA LEU A 214 3.29 -18.51 -2.75
C LEU A 214 2.46 -17.71 -1.75
N LEU A 215 3.03 -16.59 -1.30
CA LEU A 215 2.46 -15.60 -0.38
C LEU A 215 1.96 -16.17 0.95
N MET A 216 2.37 -17.39 1.30
CA MET A 216 2.12 -17.99 2.60
C MET A 216 3.04 -17.35 3.65
N ARG A 217 2.56 -17.24 4.88
CA ARG A 217 3.38 -16.70 5.99
C ARG A 217 4.67 -17.52 6.17
N ASP A 218 5.70 -16.83 6.64
CA ASP A 218 7.01 -17.42 6.97
C ASP A 218 7.74 -18.08 5.78
N THR A 219 7.38 -17.72 4.55
CA THR A 219 8.07 -18.15 3.33
C THR A 219 8.99 -17.06 2.79
N TRP A 220 10.07 -17.45 2.10
CA TRP A 220 11.02 -16.48 1.56
C TRP A 220 10.39 -15.52 0.54
N ASN A 221 9.48 -16.02 -0.31
CA ASN A 221 8.80 -15.17 -1.29
C ASN A 221 7.90 -14.10 -0.63
N ALA A 222 7.34 -14.39 0.55
CA ALA A 222 6.54 -13.46 1.34
C ALA A 222 7.38 -12.59 2.29
N ALA A 223 8.69 -12.84 2.42
CA ALA A 223 9.57 -12.00 3.23
C ALA A 223 9.92 -10.69 2.48
N LEU A 224 10.36 -9.67 3.23
CA LEU A 224 10.91 -8.45 2.65
C LEU A 224 12.30 -8.72 2.02
N PRO A 225 12.69 -8.00 0.96
CA PRO A 225 14.08 -7.96 0.51
C PRO A 225 15.02 -7.45 1.62
N PRO A 226 16.31 -7.82 1.60
CA PRO A 226 17.23 -7.58 2.72
C PRO A 226 17.28 -6.13 3.24
N ALA A 227 17.28 -5.14 2.35
CA ALA A 227 17.34 -3.73 2.75
C ALA A 227 16.08 -3.25 3.48
N LEU A 228 14.90 -3.70 3.01
CA LEU A 228 13.61 -3.38 3.63
C LEU A 228 13.40 -4.16 4.92
N ASP A 229 13.83 -5.43 4.97
CA ASP A 229 13.85 -6.23 6.19
C ASP A 229 14.71 -5.59 7.29
N ALA A 230 15.91 -5.10 6.93
CA ALA A 230 16.75 -4.35 7.85
C ALA A 230 16.04 -3.08 8.35
N ALA A 231 15.41 -2.32 7.46
CA ALA A 231 14.65 -1.13 7.85
C ALA A 231 13.50 -1.46 8.81
N TYR A 232 12.73 -2.53 8.55
CA TYR A 232 11.67 -3.00 9.44
C TYR A 232 12.21 -3.38 10.82
N LYS A 233 13.28 -4.18 10.88
CA LYS A 233 13.94 -4.60 12.13
C LYS A 233 14.47 -3.43 12.95
N GLU A 234 14.99 -2.39 12.31
CA GLU A 234 15.36 -1.15 13.01
C GLU A 234 14.11 -0.41 13.55
N GLY A 235 13.02 -0.39 12.78
CA GLY A 235 11.74 0.19 13.21
C GLY A 235 11.12 -0.50 14.42
N GLN A 236 11.32 -1.81 14.55
CA GLN A 236 10.85 -2.57 15.72
C GLN A 236 11.57 -2.18 17.02
N LYS A 237 12.78 -1.62 16.95
CA LYS A 237 13.56 -1.20 18.12
C LYS A 237 13.15 0.17 18.66
N ILE A 238 12.28 0.89 17.97
CA ILE A 238 11.84 2.23 18.39
C ILE A 238 10.90 2.09 19.59
N GLU A 239 11.24 2.74 20.70
CA GLU A 239 10.51 2.64 21.98
C GLU A 239 9.06 3.14 21.90
N HIS A 240 8.83 4.20 21.12
CA HIS A 240 7.52 4.82 20.96
C HIS A 240 7.10 4.80 19.49
N LYS A 241 5.92 4.23 19.21
CA LYS A 241 5.39 4.05 17.84
C LYS A 241 6.30 3.18 16.95
N SER A 242 6.78 2.05 17.48
CA SER A 242 7.52 1.03 16.70
C SER A 242 6.81 0.67 15.40
N ASP A 243 7.55 0.29 14.37
CA ASP A 243 6.95 -0.24 13.15
C ASP A 243 6.12 -1.49 13.47
N VAL A 244 4.97 -1.64 12.82
CA VAL A 244 4.09 -2.82 13.00
C VAL A 244 3.95 -3.60 11.70
N TRP A 245 3.81 -4.91 11.83
CA TRP A 245 3.53 -5.81 10.72
C TRP A 245 2.10 -6.30 10.79
N ILE A 246 1.37 -6.19 9.69
CA ILE A 246 -0.01 -6.65 9.58
C ILE A 246 -0.14 -7.48 8.31
N HIS A 247 -0.64 -8.71 8.46
CA HIS A 247 -0.95 -9.56 7.31
C HIS A 247 -2.31 -9.18 6.72
N LYS A 248 -2.38 -9.20 5.38
CA LYS A 248 -3.63 -9.18 4.63
C LYS A 248 -3.77 -10.43 3.77
N ASN A 249 -5.02 -10.76 3.46
CA ASN A 249 -5.40 -11.94 2.70
C ASN A 249 -6.23 -11.61 1.45
N ARG A 250 -6.29 -10.33 1.08
CA ARG A 250 -6.86 -9.83 -0.18
C ARG A 250 -5.93 -8.76 -0.76
N MET A 251 -6.26 -8.30 -1.98
CA MET A 251 -5.54 -7.19 -2.62
C MET A 251 -5.52 -5.97 -1.70
N SER A 252 -6.70 -5.51 -1.28
CA SER A 252 -6.85 -4.49 -0.25
C SER A 252 -6.64 -5.09 1.13
N GLY A 253 -5.85 -4.41 1.97
CA GLY A 253 -5.75 -4.78 3.40
C GLY A 253 -6.85 -4.19 4.27
N LEU A 254 -7.79 -3.43 3.68
CA LEU A 254 -8.92 -2.81 4.36
C LEU A 254 -10.25 -3.29 3.77
N TRP A 255 -10.29 -4.46 3.14
CA TRP A 255 -11.48 -4.99 2.47
C TRP A 255 -12.62 -5.34 3.44
N GLY A 256 -13.85 -5.45 2.93
CA GLY A 256 -14.98 -5.91 3.72
C GLY A 256 -15.37 -4.96 4.86
N ASN A 257 -15.96 -5.50 5.92
CA ASN A 257 -16.40 -4.72 7.09
C ASN A 257 -15.25 -4.44 8.08
N ALA A 258 -14.47 -5.47 8.40
CA ALA A 258 -13.35 -5.38 9.33
C ALA A 258 -12.22 -6.31 8.88
N THR A 259 -10.99 -5.89 9.15
CA THR A 259 -9.73 -6.59 8.92
C THR A 259 -8.80 -6.31 10.09
N PRO A 260 -7.72 -7.09 10.28
CA PRO A 260 -6.70 -6.75 11.27
C PRO A 260 -6.12 -5.34 11.11
N CYS A 261 -6.05 -4.83 9.87
CA CYS A 261 -5.58 -3.47 9.60
C CYS A 261 -6.58 -2.41 10.08
N THR A 262 -7.86 -2.53 9.70
CA THR A 262 -8.89 -1.55 10.11
C THR A 262 -9.05 -1.51 11.62
N GLU A 263 -9.08 -2.67 12.27
CA GLU A 263 -9.15 -2.77 13.74
C GLU A 263 -7.96 -2.10 14.43
N TYR A 264 -6.76 -2.30 13.88
CA TYR A 264 -5.55 -1.65 14.38
C TYR A 264 -5.61 -0.12 14.21
N LEU A 265 -6.01 0.36 13.04
CA LEU A 265 -6.13 1.79 12.75
C LEU A 265 -7.13 2.48 13.69
N GLU A 266 -8.29 1.87 13.89
CA GLU A 266 -9.34 2.37 14.79
C GLU A 266 -8.85 2.41 16.24
N LYS A 267 -8.22 1.32 16.71
CA LYS A 267 -7.67 1.24 18.07
C LYS A 267 -6.60 2.28 18.35
N GLU A 268 -5.74 2.56 17.37
CA GLU A 268 -4.67 3.56 17.48
C GLU A 268 -5.15 5.01 17.26
N GLY A 269 -6.42 5.21 16.90
CA GLY A 269 -6.98 6.53 16.59
C GLY A 269 -6.37 7.17 15.34
N ILE A 270 -5.94 6.35 14.37
CA ILE A 270 -5.35 6.81 13.11
C ILE A 270 -6.48 7.23 12.16
N THR A 271 -6.40 8.46 11.65
CA THR A 271 -7.40 9.03 10.73
C THR A 271 -6.82 9.35 9.36
N THR A 272 -5.50 9.43 9.22
CA THR A 272 -4.82 9.81 7.97
C THR A 272 -3.83 8.73 7.54
N LEU A 273 -3.89 8.31 6.28
CA LEU A 273 -3.09 7.21 5.74
C LEU A 273 -2.28 7.69 4.53
N LEU A 274 -0.96 7.57 4.62
CA LEU A 274 -0.03 7.77 3.52
C LEU A 274 0.25 6.40 2.89
N PHE A 275 -0.19 6.17 1.66
CA PHE A 275 -0.08 4.89 0.97
C PHE A 275 1.18 4.84 0.11
N ALA A 276 1.96 3.78 0.29
CA ALA A 276 3.15 3.46 -0.48
C ALA A 276 3.24 1.95 -0.76
N GLY A 277 4.12 1.55 -1.67
CA GLY A 277 4.43 0.15 -1.97
C GLY A 277 3.95 -0.31 -3.34
N VAL A 278 3.61 -1.59 -3.45
CA VAL A 278 3.25 -2.22 -4.74
C VAL A 278 1.99 -3.07 -4.63
N ASN A 279 1.22 -3.29 -5.69
CA ASN A 279 1.26 -2.55 -6.96
C ASN A 279 0.35 -1.31 -6.89
N THR A 280 0.76 -0.19 -7.49
CA THR A 280 0.01 1.09 -7.52
C THR A 280 -1.47 0.91 -7.87
N ASP A 281 -1.75 0.18 -8.96
CA ASP A 281 -3.08 -0.06 -9.54
C ASP A 281 -3.86 -1.22 -8.90
N GLN A 282 -3.24 -1.95 -7.97
CA GLN A 282 -3.81 -3.17 -7.37
C GLN A 282 -3.89 -3.06 -5.86
N CYS A 283 -2.91 -3.59 -5.11
CA CYS A 283 -2.97 -3.63 -3.65
C CYS A 283 -2.97 -2.22 -3.01
N VAL A 284 -2.18 -1.29 -3.57
CA VAL A 284 -2.13 0.10 -3.11
C VAL A 284 -3.46 0.79 -3.44
N GLY A 285 -3.83 0.84 -4.72
CA GLY A 285 -5.07 1.49 -5.17
C GLY A 285 -6.33 0.89 -4.57
N GLY A 286 -6.37 -0.44 -4.35
CA GLY A 286 -7.48 -1.13 -3.70
C GLY A 286 -7.59 -0.78 -2.22
N SER A 287 -6.47 -0.82 -1.48
CA SER A 287 -6.45 -0.41 -0.08
C SER A 287 -6.84 1.06 0.10
N LEU A 288 -6.37 1.92 -0.80
CA LEU A 288 -6.69 3.35 -0.81
C LEU A 288 -8.18 3.61 -1.06
N GLN A 289 -8.80 2.93 -2.02
CA GLN A 289 -10.23 3.08 -2.31
C GLN A 289 -11.12 2.56 -1.18
N ASP A 290 -10.76 1.42 -0.57
CA ASP A 290 -11.48 0.91 0.61
C ASP A 290 -11.34 1.87 1.80
N ALA A 291 -10.14 2.42 2.02
CA ALA A 291 -9.90 3.40 3.07
C ALA A 291 -10.73 4.67 2.87
N PHE A 292 -10.75 5.20 1.64
CA PHE A 292 -11.57 6.36 1.27
C PHE A 292 -13.06 6.10 1.53
N THR A 293 -13.56 4.95 1.09
CA THR A 293 -14.98 4.59 1.25
C THR A 293 -15.36 4.44 2.73
N LYS A 294 -14.42 4.00 3.57
CA LYS A 294 -14.60 3.87 5.02
C LYS A 294 -14.35 5.19 5.78
N GLY A 295 -13.86 6.23 5.12
CA GLY A 295 -13.74 7.58 5.68
C GLY A 295 -12.37 7.96 6.27
N TRP A 296 -11.31 7.20 5.97
CA TRP A 296 -9.93 7.65 6.25
C TRP A 296 -9.48 8.73 5.27
N ASP A 297 -8.59 9.61 5.72
CA ASP A 297 -7.97 10.62 4.86
C ASP A 297 -6.84 9.98 4.08
N CYS A 298 -7.03 9.80 2.77
CA CYS A 298 -6.07 9.09 1.93
C CYS A 298 -5.06 10.03 1.27
N ILE A 299 -3.78 9.69 1.36
CA ILE A 299 -2.69 10.39 0.69
C ILE A 299 -1.84 9.35 -0.06
N LEU A 300 -1.72 9.45 -1.37
CA LEU A 300 -0.84 8.59 -2.16
C LEU A 300 0.56 9.19 -2.25
N MET A 301 1.58 8.41 -1.89
CA MET A 301 3.00 8.76 -2.04
C MET A 301 3.50 8.29 -3.41
N LYS A 302 3.33 9.09 -4.45
CA LYS A 302 3.41 8.60 -5.84
C LYS A 302 4.78 8.00 -6.21
N ASP A 303 5.88 8.58 -5.74
CA ASP A 303 7.24 8.11 -6.02
C ASP A 303 7.70 6.99 -5.08
N ALA A 304 6.91 6.70 -4.04
CA ALA A 304 7.03 5.51 -3.20
C ALA A 304 6.04 4.41 -3.59
N CYS A 305 5.41 4.52 -4.76
CA CYS A 305 4.53 3.51 -5.34
C CYS A 305 5.09 2.99 -6.67
N GLY A 306 4.86 1.71 -6.97
CA GLY A 306 5.29 1.13 -8.24
C GLY A 306 4.37 0.02 -8.74
N THR A 307 4.35 -0.19 -10.06
CA THR A 307 3.67 -1.33 -10.69
C THR A 307 4.40 -1.75 -11.96
N THR A 308 4.18 -2.99 -12.38
CA THR A 308 4.60 -3.49 -13.70
C THR A 308 3.50 -3.38 -14.75
N SER A 309 2.30 -2.91 -14.38
CA SER A 309 1.25 -2.55 -15.33
C SER A 309 1.69 -1.39 -16.22
N PRO A 310 1.09 -1.21 -17.41
CA PRO A 310 1.36 -0.04 -18.25
C PRO A 310 1.10 1.28 -17.50
N ASP A 311 1.82 2.34 -17.88
CA ASP A 311 1.81 3.64 -17.19
C ASP A 311 0.40 4.21 -16.94
N PHE A 312 -0.53 4.01 -17.87
CA PHE A 312 -1.92 4.48 -17.74
C PHE A 312 -2.64 3.92 -16.50
N ALA A 313 -2.20 2.77 -15.97
CA ALA A 313 -2.77 2.17 -14.77
C ALA A 313 -2.41 3.00 -13.53
N SER A 314 -1.16 3.43 -13.41
CA SER A 314 -0.71 4.37 -12.36
C SER A 314 -1.36 5.74 -12.55
N ASP A 315 -1.38 6.25 -13.79
CA ASP A 315 -2.00 7.55 -14.10
C ASP A 315 -3.48 7.61 -13.66
N CYS A 316 -4.22 6.51 -13.88
CA CYS A 316 -5.61 6.40 -13.45
C CYS A 316 -5.75 6.50 -11.92
N VAL A 317 -4.89 5.80 -11.17
CA VAL A 317 -4.92 5.84 -9.70
C VAL A 317 -4.51 7.21 -9.18
N GLU A 318 -3.43 7.79 -9.71
CA GLU A 318 -2.96 9.12 -9.32
C GLU A 318 -4.01 10.20 -9.62
N PHE A 319 -4.61 10.16 -10.81
CA PHE A 319 -5.66 11.10 -11.22
C PHE A 319 -6.87 11.05 -10.28
N ASN A 320 -7.39 9.85 -10.01
CA ASN A 320 -8.57 9.68 -9.19
C ASN A 320 -8.29 9.91 -7.71
N CYS A 321 -7.09 9.55 -7.23
CA CYS A 321 -6.66 9.90 -5.88
C CYS A 321 -6.64 11.41 -5.70
N ALA A 322 -5.95 12.15 -6.57
CA ALA A 322 -5.79 13.60 -6.44
C ALA A 322 -7.11 14.38 -6.51
N ARG A 323 -8.13 13.85 -7.19
CA ARG A 323 -9.39 14.56 -7.47
C ARG A 323 -10.60 14.04 -6.71
N THR A 324 -10.59 12.79 -6.27
CA THR A 324 -11.79 12.13 -5.72
C THR A 324 -11.47 11.43 -4.41
N TRP A 325 -10.48 10.54 -4.38
CA TRP A 325 -10.28 9.65 -3.24
C TRP A 325 -9.42 10.25 -2.12
N GLY A 326 -8.71 11.35 -2.37
CA GLY A 326 -7.84 11.97 -1.38
C GLY A 326 -6.88 12.98 -1.99
N PHE A 327 -5.59 12.81 -1.69
CA PHE A 327 -4.52 13.71 -2.12
C PHE A 327 -3.31 12.93 -2.62
N VAL A 328 -2.49 13.56 -3.46
CA VAL A 328 -1.23 12.97 -3.95
C VAL A 328 -0.06 13.86 -3.57
N THR A 329 0.96 13.28 -2.96
CA THR A 329 2.25 13.91 -2.66
C THR A 329 3.40 12.98 -3.03
N ASP A 330 4.62 13.36 -2.73
CA ASP A 330 5.83 12.57 -2.95
C ASP A 330 6.72 12.56 -1.68
N CYS A 331 7.74 11.71 -1.68
CA CYS A 331 8.67 11.57 -0.58
C CYS A 331 9.34 12.90 -0.19
N ASP A 332 9.70 13.73 -1.17
CA ASP A 332 10.33 15.03 -0.93
C ASP A 332 9.35 16.01 -0.27
N GLY A 333 8.08 15.97 -0.67
CA GLY A 333 6.99 16.74 -0.06
C GLY A 333 6.78 16.37 1.41
N LEU A 334 6.81 15.07 1.72
CA LEU A 334 6.76 14.59 3.10
C LEU A 334 7.99 15.05 3.89
N GLU A 335 9.20 14.84 3.37
CA GLU A 335 10.44 15.23 4.05
C GLU A 335 10.48 16.75 4.35
N LYS A 336 10.15 17.59 3.36
CA LYS A 336 10.08 19.04 3.53
C LYS A 336 9.03 19.45 4.56
N GLY A 337 7.84 18.84 4.52
CA GLY A 337 6.78 19.10 5.49
C GLY A 337 7.21 18.74 6.92
N VAL A 338 7.87 17.59 7.09
CA VAL A 338 8.42 17.15 8.38
C VAL A 338 9.51 18.09 8.85
N GLN A 339 10.44 18.48 7.97
CA GLN A 339 11.51 19.41 8.33
C GLN A 339 10.95 20.75 8.77
N GLY A 340 9.95 21.29 8.06
CA GLY A 340 9.28 22.53 8.46
C GLY A 340 8.61 22.44 9.83
N MET A 341 8.02 21.29 10.18
CA MET A 341 7.46 21.06 11.51
C MET A 341 8.56 21.02 12.60
N LEU A 342 9.71 20.43 12.30
CA LEU A 342 10.83 20.33 13.24
C LEU A 342 11.54 21.67 13.45
N ASP A 343 11.76 22.44 12.37
CA ASP A 343 12.37 23.77 12.42
C ASP A 343 11.50 24.77 13.19
N ALA A 344 10.19 24.52 13.23
CA ALA A 344 9.27 25.33 13.99
C ALA A 344 9.39 25.13 15.51
N LYS A 345 9.97 24.03 16.02
CA LYS A 345 9.97 23.63 17.46
C LYS A 345 10.85 24.51 18.34
#